data_AF-A0A7K2EI88-F1
#
_entry.id   AF-A0A7K2EI88-F1
#
_cell.length_a   1.000
_cell.length_b   1.000
_cell.length_c   1.000
_cell.angle_alpha   90.00
_cell.angle_beta   90.00
_cell.angle_gamma   90.00
#
_symmetry.space_group_name_H-M   'P 1'
#
loop_
_entity.id
_entity.type
_entity.pdbx_description
1 polymer ?
#
loop_
_entity_poly.entity_id
_entity_poly.type
_entity_poly.pdbx_seq_one_letter_code
_entity_poly.pdbx_strand_id
1 'polypeptide(L)'
;MVPYKYVQWDPERHGAKTTTFEQLFDLFQQLLQYTAGDANEALNWLTQLDERYSLTDSEMGIGDFIEELKARGYLRENDGSIEITAKTERSLRARSLEEVFRQLRKGGTGRHPTPFEGKGDERLPETRPWKFGDDPHLLNITDTLSNSYRRGGLDDWSLEEEDYVLHETDHQSNQSTVLMIDLSHSMILYGEDRITPARKTAMALSELILRRYAKDTLDIVAFGDDAWEVS
;
A
#
# COMPACT_ATOMS: atom_id res chain seq x y z
N MET A 1 28.76 -12.69 -23.22
CA MET A 1 28.04 -11.62 -22.52
C MET A 1 26.83 -11.29 -23.37
N VAL A 2 25.63 -11.74 -23.00
CA VAL A 2 24.41 -11.22 -23.64
C VAL A 2 24.13 -9.90 -22.93
N PRO A 3 24.19 -8.75 -23.62
CA PRO A 3 23.86 -7.48 -23.00
C PRO A 3 22.38 -7.54 -22.61
N TYR A 4 22.07 -7.37 -21.33
CA TYR A 4 20.70 -7.14 -20.90
C TYR A 4 20.23 -5.86 -21.58
N LYS A 5 19.30 -6.03 -22.52
CA LYS A 5 18.69 -4.91 -23.23
C LYS A 5 17.46 -4.52 -22.42
N TYR A 6 17.64 -3.57 -21.50
CA TYR A 6 16.52 -2.98 -20.78
C TYR A 6 15.58 -2.36 -21.80
N VAL A 7 14.41 -2.97 -21.94
CA VAL A 7 13.28 -2.39 -22.67
C VAL A 7 12.58 -1.42 -21.74
N GLN A 8 11.96 -0.37 -22.29
CA GLN A 8 11.01 0.41 -21.50
C GLN A 8 10.00 -0.54 -20.86
N TRP A 9 9.63 -0.23 -19.62
CA TRP A 9 8.56 -0.92 -18.92
C TRP A 9 7.35 -1.04 -19.83
N ASP A 10 7.01 -2.29 -20.18
CA ASP A 10 5.85 -2.63 -20.99
C ASP A 10 4.77 -3.17 -20.04
N PRO A 11 3.74 -2.36 -19.72
CA PRO A 11 2.66 -2.75 -18.81
C PRO A 11 1.94 -4.01 -19.28
N GLU A 12 1.91 -4.29 -20.59
CA GLU A 12 1.25 -5.49 -21.12
C GLU A 12 2.04 -6.76 -20.87
N ARG A 13 3.35 -6.65 -20.67
CA ARG A 13 4.29 -7.78 -20.63
C ARG A 13 4.80 -8.11 -19.22
N HIS A 14 4.82 -7.11 -18.32
CA HIS A 14 5.47 -7.22 -17.01
C HIS A 14 4.59 -6.83 -15.81
N GLY A 15 3.43 -6.23 -16.02
CA GLY A 15 2.43 -6.05 -14.97
C GLY A 15 1.43 -7.21 -14.97
N ALA A 16 0.95 -7.64 -13.81
CA ALA A 16 -0.39 -8.20 -13.76
C ALA A 16 -1.31 -7.07 -14.28
N LYS A 17 -1.82 -7.19 -15.52
CA LYS A 17 -2.77 -6.21 -16.06
C LYS A 17 -3.89 -6.08 -15.04
N THR A 18 -3.90 -4.99 -14.29
CA THR A 18 -4.99 -4.66 -13.39
C THR A 18 -6.23 -4.65 -14.25
N THR A 19 -7.14 -5.57 -13.98
CA THR A 19 -8.33 -5.75 -14.83
C THR A 19 -9.11 -4.44 -14.87
N THR A 20 -9.84 -4.19 -15.96
CA THR A 20 -10.68 -2.99 -16.10
C THR A 20 -11.65 -2.87 -14.91
N PHE A 21 -12.16 -4.02 -14.42
CA PHE A 21 -12.90 -4.08 -13.17
C PHE A 21 -12.12 -3.56 -11.97
N GLU A 22 -10.89 -4.02 -11.74
CA GLU A 22 -10.08 -3.60 -10.60
C GLU A 22 -9.76 -2.10 -10.65
N GLN A 23 -9.52 -1.53 -11.83
CA GLN A 23 -9.29 -0.10 -12.00
C GLN A 23 -10.56 0.71 -11.70
N LEU A 24 -11.70 0.31 -12.26
CA LEU A 24 -12.99 0.94 -12.01
C LEU A 24 -13.42 0.77 -10.54
N PHE A 25 -13.14 -0.37 -9.93
CA PHE A 25 -13.41 -0.63 -8.51
C PHE A 25 -12.54 0.24 -7.62
N ASP A 26 -11.25 0.38 -7.95
CA ASP A 26 -10.33 1.25 -7.24
C ASP A 26 -10.83 2.71 -7.23
N LEU A 27 -11.19 3.21 -8.42
CA LEU A 27 -11.74 4.55 -8.59
C LEU A 27 -13.09 4.71 -7.89
N PHE A 28 -13.99 3.74 -8.02
CA PHE A 28 -15.29 3.73 -7.34
C PHE A 28 -15.13 3.84 -5.81
N GLN A 29 -14.16 3.13 -5.21
CA GLN A 29 -13.89 3.24 -3.78
C GLN A 29 -13.38 4.62 -3.37
N GLN A 30 -12.56 5.27 -4.21
CA GLN A 30 -12.14 6.65 -3.97
C GLN A 30 -13.34 7.61 -4.02
N LEU A 31 -14.20 7.47 -5.04
CA LEU A 31 -15.41 8.29 -5.18
C LEU A 31 -16.39 8.07 -4.02
N LEU A 32 -16.55 6.83 -3.55
CA LEU A 32 -17.33 6.50 -2.35
C LEU A 32 -16.82 7.22 -1.11
N GLN A 33 -15.50 7.37 -0.95
CA GLN A 33 -14.92 8.12 0.16
C GLN A 33 -15.27 9.61 0.08
N TYR A 34 -15.25 10.20 -1.12
CA TYR A 34 -15.60 11.62 -1.32
C TYR A 34 -17.10 11.91 -1.19
N THR A 35 -17.95 10.93 -1.49
CA THR A 35 -19.42 11.02 -1.42
C THR A 35 -19.97 10.53 -0.08
N ALA A 36 -19.11 10.35 0.93
CA ALA A 36 -19.48 9.86 2.27
C ALA A 36 -20.28 8.54 2.25
N GLY A 37 -20.02 7.67 1.27
CA GLY A 37 -20.67 6.37 1.12
C GLY A 37 -21.93 6.35 0.24
N ASP A 38 -22.31 7.46 -0.39
CA ASP A 38 -23.43 7.48 -1.34
C ASP A 38 -23.03 6.78 -2.66
N ALA A 39 -23.51 5.55 -2.83
CA ALA A 39 -23.24 4.75 -4.02
C ALA A 39 -23.83 5.36 -5.30
N ASN A 40 -24.99 6.02 -5.23
CA ASN A 40 -25.63 6.58 -6.42
C ASN A 40 -24.84 7.79 -6.92
N GLU A 41 -24.41 8.66 -6.00
CA GLU A 41 -23.56 9.79 -6.35
C GLU A 41 -22.19 9.34 -6.87
N ALA A 42 -21.55 8.37 -6.21
CA ALA A 42 -20.27 7.83 -6.64
C ALA A 42 -20.33 7.21 -8.04
N LEU A 43 -21.39 6.43 -8.35
CA LEU A 43 -21.58 5.84 -9.68
C LEU A 43 -21.90 6.90 -10.75
N ASN A 44 -22.62 7.96 -10.40
CA ASN A 44 -22.86 9.07 -11.31
C ASN A 44 -21.55 9.80 -11.66
N TRP A 45 -20.70 10.08 -10.66
CA TRP A 45 -19.38 10.67 -10.91
C TRP A 45 -18.48 9.74 -11.72
N LEU A 46 -18.52 8.43 -11.46
CA LEU A 46 -17.77 7.44 -12.23
C LEU A 46 -18.19 7.45 -13.71
N THR A 47 -19.50 7.51 -13.99
CA THR A 47 -20.03 7.62 -15.36
C THR A 47 -19.53 8.88 -16.05
N GLN A 48 -19.58 10.03 -15.37
CA GLN A 48 -19.09 11.30 -15.94
C GLN A 48 -17.58 11.29 -16.21
N LEU A 49 -16.81 10.59 -15.37
CA LEU A 49 -15.37 10.41 -15.58
C LEU A 49 -15.09 9.50 -16.78
N ASP A 50 -15.86 8.42 -16.94
CA ASP A 50 -15.75 7.54 -18.11
C ASP A 50 -16.08 8.28 -19.41
N GLU A 51 -17.15 9.07 -19.45
CA GLU A 51 -17.50 9.89 -20.62
C GLU A 51 -16.36 10.84 -21.05
N ARG A 52 -15.59 11.35 -20.08
CA ARG A 52 -14.50 12.31 -20.34
C ARG A 52 -13.17 11.65 -20.68
N TYR A 53 -12.85 10.54 -20.01
CA TYR A 53 -11.52 9.94 -20.05
C TYR A 53 -11.49 8.55 -20.70
N SER A 54 -12.64 8.01 -21.09
CA SER A 54 -12.78 6.66 -21.67
C SER A 54 -12.08 5.62 -20.81
N LEU A 55 -12.57 5.46 -19.57
CA LEU A 55 -12.01 4.57 -18.55
C LEU A 55 -12.38 3.10 -18.81
N THR A 56 -13.44 2.88 -19.58
CA THR A 56 -13.93 1.58 -20.01
C THR A 56 -13.26 1.10 -21.30
N ASP A 57 -13.37 -0.20 -21.58
CA ASP A 57 -12.85 -0.82 -22.79
C ASP A 57 -13.93 -1.61 -23.55
N SER A 58 -13.53 -2.35 -24.59
CA SER A 58 -14.46 -3.17 -25.36
C SER A 58 -15.04 -4.36 -24.60
N GLU A 59 -14.46 -4.73 -23.45
CA GLU A 59 -14.86 -5.88 -22.64
C GLU A 59 -15.80 -5.50 -21.50
N MET A 60 -15.70 -4.27 -20.96
CA MET A 60 -16.48 -3.83 -19.80
C MET A 60 -16.85 -2.35 -19.85
N GLY A 61 -18.15 -2.07 -20.00
CA GLY A 61 -18.72 -0.73 -19.80
C GLY A 61 -19.10 -0.44 -18.34
N ILE A 62 -19.52 0.80 -18.04
CA ILE A 62 -19.98 1.18 -16.69
C ILE A 62 -21.23 0.39 -16.27
N GLY A 63 -22.15 0.10 -17.20
CA GLY A 63 -23.31 -0.75 -16.92
C GLY A 63 -22.91 -2.17 -16.50
N ASP A 64 -21.97 -2.78 -17.23
CA ASP A 64 -21.44 -4.12 -16.92
C ASP A 64 -20.71 -4.12 -15.57
N PHE A 65 -19.96 -3.06 -15.28
CA PHE A 65 -19.29 -2.87 -13.99
C PHE A 65 -20.28 -2.81 -12.82
N ILE A 66 -21.40 -2.09 -12.96
CA ILE A 66 -22.44 -2.01 -11.91
C ILE A 66 -23.07 -3.37 -11.67
N GLU A 67 -23.39 -4.11 -12.72
CA GLU A 67 -23.96 -5.46 -12.60
C GLU A 67 -22.94 -6.44 -12.00
N GLU A 68 -21.65 -6.32 -12.33
CA GLU A 68 -20.58 -7.11 -11.72
C GLU A 68 -20.42 -6.78 -10.22
N LEU A 69 -20.56 -5.51 -9.82
CA LEU A 69 -20.57 -5.12 -8.40
C LEU A 69 -21.75 -5.75 -7.64
N LYS A 70 -22.94 -5.81 -8.25
CA LYS A 70 -24.10 -6.50 -7.66
C LYS A 70 -23.84 -8.01 -7.58
N ALA A 71 -23.35 -8.63 -8.66
CA ALA A 71 -23.06 -10.07 -8.73
C ALA A 71 -22.02 -10.50 -7.70
N ARG A 72 -20.97 -9.69 -7.49
CA ARG A 72 -19.95 -9.91 -6.45
C ARG A 72 -20.41 -9.52 -5.05
N GLY A 73 -21.62 -8.99 -4.89
CA GLY A 73 -22.21 -8.61 -3.60
C GLY A 73 -21.57 -7.39 -2.96
N TYR A 74 -21.03 -6.46 -3.75
CA TYR A 74 -20.58 -5.15 -3.28
C TYR A 74 -21.74 -4.14 -3.21
N LEU A 75 -22.66 -4.20 -4.15
CA LEU A 75 -23.85 -3.37 -4.18
C LEU A 75 -25.11 -4.19 -3.97
N ARG A 76 -26.14 -3.56 -3.40
CA ARG A 76 -27.49 -4.10 -3.33
C ARG A 76 -28.46 -3.05 -3.86
N GLU A 77 -29.48 -3.50 -4.56
CA GLU A 77 -30.58 -2.64 -4.99
C GLU A 77 -31.74 -2.79 -3.99
N ASN A 78 -32.23 -1.66 -3.48
CA ASN A 78 -33.32 -1.59 -2.51
C ASN A 78 -34.27 -0.45 -2.93
N ASP A 79 -35.53 -0.78 -3.23
CA ASP A 79 -36.57 0.17 -3.63
C ASP A 79 -36.14 1.19 -4.73
N GLY A 80 -35.36 0.72 -5.71
CA GLY A 80 -34.86 1.54 -6.83
C GLY A 80 -33.65 2.42 -6.49
N SER A 81 -33.10 2.28 -5.27
CA SER A 81 -31.85 2.90 -4.85
C SER A 81 -30.73 1.87 -4.76
N ILE A 82 -29.53 2.25 -5.18
CA ILE A 82 -28.33 1.43 -5.02
C ILE A 82 -27.70 1.76 -3.66
N GLU A 83 -27.48 0.73 -2.85
CA GLU A 83 -26.85 0.81 -1.52
C GLU A 83 -25.55 0.02 -1.50
N ILE A 84 -24.54 0.52 -0.77
CA ILE A 84 -23.34 -0.26 -0.47
C ILE A 84 -23.66 -1.38 0.53
N THR A 85 -23.01 -2.52 0.35
CA THR A 85 -23.11 -3.63 1.32
C THR A 85 -22.04 -3.52 2.42
N ALA A 86 -22.22 -4.28 3.50
CA ALA A 86 -21.18 -4.47 4.52
C ALA A 86 -19.86 -5.02 3.94
N LYS A 87 -19.90 -5.71 2.79
CA LYS A 87 -18.68 -6.15 2.09
C LYS A 87 -17.91 -4.96 1.55
N THR A 88 -18.60 -4.03 0.90
CA THR A 88 -18.01 -2.79 0.38
C THR A 88 -17.48 -1.90 1.49
N GLU A 89 -18.23 -1.73 2.57
CA GLU A 89 -17.75 -0.96 3.72
C GLU A 89 -16.44 -1.53 4.29
N ARG A 90 -16.36 -2.85 4.47
CA ARG A 90 -15.14 -3.50 4.96
C ARG A 90 -13.97 -3.29 4.00
N SER A 91 -14.20 -3.43 2.70
CA SER A 91 -13.17 -3.22 1.68
C SER A 91 -12.71 -1.77 1.64
N LEU A 92 -13.63 -0.80 1.75
CA LEU A 92 -13.33 0.61 1.81
C LEU A 92 -12.47 0.95 3.03
N ARG A 93 -12.85 0.46 4.23
CA ARG A 93 -12.06 0.66 5.46
C ARG A 93 -10.65 0.07 5.36
N ALA A 94 -10.53 -1.14 4.79
CA ALA A 94 -9.23 -1.79 4.60
C ALA A 94 -8.33 -0.98 3.66
N ARG A 95 -8.89 -0.52 2.53
CA ARG A 95 -8.21 0.33 1.55
C ARG A 95 -7.77 1.65 2.16
N SER A 96 -8.65 2.37 2.86
CA SER A 96 -8.31 3.64 3.50
C SER A 96 -7.19 3.47 4.53
N LEU A 97 -7.18 2.34 5.25
CA LEU A 97 -6.09 2.02 6.17
C LEU A 97 -4.77 1.79 5.43
N GLU A 98 -4.78 0.99 4.36
CA GLU A 98 -3.61 0.72 3.52
C GLU A 98 -3.04 2.00 2.90
N GLU A 99 -3.89 2.92 2.44
CA GLU A 99 -3.48 4.20 1.87
C GLU A 99 -2.69 5.07 2.88
N VAL A 100 -3.10 5.09 4.15
CA VAL A 100 -2.36 5.76 5.23
C VAL A 100 -0.95 5.18 5.37
N PHE A 101 -0.80 3.86 5.26
CA PHE A 101 0.50 3.17 5.36
C PHE A 101 1.33 3.23 4.06
N ARG A 102 0.69 3.40 2.89
CA ARG A 102 1.38 3.45 1.59
C ARG A 102 2.19 4.74 1.39
N GLN A 103 1.80 5.82 2.05
CA GLN A 103 2.48 7.13 1.94
C GLN A 103 3.74 7.24 2.83
N LEU A 104 4.23 6.12 3.37
CA LEU A 104 5.41 6.12 4.23
C LEU A 104 6.68 6.48 3.45
N ARG A 105 7.36 7.54 3.92
CA ARG A 105 8.70 7.91 3.46
C ARG A 105 9.69 6.84 3.95
N LYS A 106 10.83 6.72 3.24
CA LYS A 106 11.94 5.85 3.66
C LYS A 106 12.40 6.21 5.09
N GLY A 107 11.96 5.43 6.07
CA GLY A 107 12.31 5.55 7.49
C GLY A 107 13.24 4.42 7.96
N GLY A 108 13.28 4.18 9.28
CA GLY A 108 14.03 3.07 9.87
C GLY A 108 13.46 1.72 9.48
N THR A 109 14.11 0.60 9.82
CA THR A 109 13.62 -0.74 9.43
C THR A 109 12.38 -1.15 10.22
N GLY A 110 11.31 -1.54 9.53
CA GLY A 110 10.04 -1.95 10.14
C GLY A 110 9.36 -3.09 9.37
N ARG A 111 8.02 -3.06 9.29
CA ARG A 111 7.21 -4.11 8.62
C ARG A 111 6.26 -3.54 7.56
N HIS A 112 6.40 -2.25 7.23
CA HIS A 112 5.60 -1.64 6.19
C HIS A 112 6.33 -1.71 4.86
N PRO A 113 5.71 -2.28 3.81
CA PRO A 113 6.34 -2.33 2.50
C PRO A 113 6.55 -0.91 1.98
N THR A 114 7.71 -0.65 1.40
CA THR A 114 7.99 0.61 0.74
C THR A 114 8.48 0.35 -0.68
N PRO A 115 8.31 1.31 -1.62
CA PRO A 115 8.80 1.16 -2.99
C PRO A 115 10.33 1.34 -3.10
N PHE A 116 11.05 1.42 -1.98
CA PHE A 116 12.48 1.69 -1.95
C PHE A 116 13.27 0.40 -1.77
N GLU A 117 14.45 0.34 -2.37
CA GLU A 117 15.47 -0.68 -2.10
C GLU A 117 16.18 -0.38 -0.76
N GLY A 118 16.53 -1.41 0.00
CA GLY A 118 17.15 -1.23 1.32
C GLY A 118 17.49 -2.52 2.04
N LYS A 119 17.30 -2.53 3.37
CA LYS A 119 17.61 -3.67 4.23
C LYS A 119 16.31 -4.35 4.66
N GLY A 120 15.76 -5.16 3.78
CA GLY A 120 14.60 -6.01 4.03
C GLY A 120 14.91 -7.48 3.81
N ASP A 121 13.87 -8.30 3.90
CA ASP A 121 13.99 -9.75 3.92
C ASP A 121 13.83 -10.37 2.52
N GLU A 122 13.27 -9.65 1.55
CA GLU A 122 13.00 -10.16 0.21
C GLU A 122 14.05 -9.69 -0.80
N ARG A 123 14.58 -10.65 -1.58
CA ARG A 123 15.52 -10.35 -2.66
C ARG A 123 14.80 -9.79 -3.87
N LEU A 124 15.35 -8.70 -4.37
CA LEU A 124 14.93 -8.11 -5.62
C LEU A 124 15.69 -8.75 -6.80
N PRO A 125 15.11 -8.73 -8.01
CA PRO A 125 15.79 -9.18 -9.23
C PRO A 125 17.03 -8.33 -9.56
N GLU A 126 17.04 -7.06 -9.14
CA GLU A 126 18.14 -6.15 -9.31
C GLU A 126 19.38 -6.61 -8.53
N THR A 127 20.55 -6.34 -9.12
CA THR A 127 21.83 -6.66 -8.51
C THR A 127 22.75 -5.47 -8.52
N ARG A 128 23.63 -5.39 -7.51
CA ARG A 128 24.67 -4.38 -7.43
C ARG A 128 26.02 -4.97 -7.03
N PRO A 129 27.13 -4.24 -7.24
CA PRO A 129 28.44 -4.64 -6.73
C PRO A 129 28.46 -4.73 -5.21
N TRP A 130 29.24 -5.66 -4.69
CA TRP A 130 29.51 -5.79 -3.26
C TRP A 130 30.23 -4.55 -2.71
N LYS A 131 29.94 -4.24 -1.44
CA LYS A 131 30.66 -3.27 -0.64
C LYS A 131 30.96 -3.86 0.73
N PHE A 132 32.06 -3.43 1.32
CA PHE A 132 32.43 -3.86 2.66
C PHE A 132 31.29 -3.64 3.67
N GLY A 133 30.92 -4.71 4.38
CA GLY A 133 29.83 -4.73 5.37
C GLY A 133 28.49 -5.23 4.85
N ASP A 134 28.38 -5.59 3.56
CA ASP A 134 27.19 -6.24 3.02
C ASP A 134 27.04 -7.70 3.48
N ASP A 135 25.79 -8.17 3.56
CA ASP A 135 25.46 -9.55 3.97
C ASP A 135 25.85 -10.55 2.87
N PRO A 136 26.76 -11.51 3.16
CA PRO A 136 27.14 -12.56 2.20
C PRO A 136 25.98 -13.43 1.72
N HIS A 137 24.87 -13.53 2.46
CA HIS A 137 23.72 -14.32 2.03
C HIS A 137 23.07 -13.77 0.76
N LEU A 138 23.20 -12.46 0.49
CA LEU A 138 22.62 -11.82 -0.68
C LEU A 138 23.46 -12.02 -1.95
N LEU A 139 24.58 -12.74 -1.87
CA LEU A 139 25.46 -12.96 -2.99
C LEU A 139 24.77 -13.71 -4.14
N ASN A 140 24.82 -13.12 -5.33
CA ASN A 140 24.46 -13.79 -6.57
C ASN A 140 25.67 -14.59 -7.05
N ILE A 141 25.69 -15.87 -6.68
CA ILE A 141 26.80 -16.78 -7.00
C ILE A 141 26.98 -16.91 -8.52
N THR A 142 25.90 -16.96 -9.28
CA THR A 142 25.94 -17.15 -10.73
C THR A 142 26.65 -15.99 -11.44
N ASP A 143 26.24 -14.75 -11.14
CA ASP A 143 26.85 -13.56 -11.76
C ASP A 143 28.26 -13.32 -11.22
N THR A 144 28.49 -13.60 -9.95
CA THR A 144 29.83 -13.53 -9.34
C THR A 144 30.82 -14.47 -10.04
N LEU A 145 30.44 -15.74 -10.23
CA LEU A 145 31.27 -16.70 -10.95
C LEU A 145 31.45 -16.29 -12.42
N SER A 146 30.38 -15.86 -13.08
CA SER A 146 30.42 -15.36 -14.47
C SER A 146 31.39 -14.20 -14.64
N ASN A 147 31.45 -13.28 -13.68
CA ASN A 147 32.40 -12.16 -13.68
C ASN A 147 33.84 -12.64 -13.47
N SER A 148 34.06 -13.51 -12.48
CA SER A 148 35.40 -14.06 -12.21
C SER A 148 35.99 -14.80 -13.42
N TYR A 149 35.19 -15.62 -14.11
CA TYR A 149 35.63 -16.30 -15.34
C TYR A 149 35.87 -15.34 -16.49
N ARG A 150 35.08 -14.26 -16.59
CA ARG A 150 35.29 -13.24 -17.63
C ARG A 150 36.58 -12.45 -17.41
N ARG A 151 36.96 -12.22 -16.16
CA ARG A 151 38.17 -11.49 -15.78
C ARG A 151 39.43 -12.36 -15.89
N GLY A 152 39.43 -13.53 -15.25
CA GLY A 152 40.61 -14.41 -15.15
C GLY A 152 40.76 -15.44 -16.27
N GLY A 153 39.73 -15.67 -17.09
CA GLY A 153 39.73 -16.76 -18.06
C GLY A 153 39.57 -18.14 -17.39
N LEU A 154 39.78 -19.21 -18.17
CA LEU A 154 39.58 -20.59 -17.69
C LEU A 154 40.82 -21.21 -17.02
N ASP A 155 42.01 -20.72 -17.35
CA ASP A 155 43.27 -21.38 -16.97
C ASP A 155 43.84 -20.88 -15.64
N ASP A 156 43.53 -19.65 -15.21
CA ASP A 156 44.02 -19.05 -13.96
C ASP A 156 42.87 -18.35 -13.22
N TRP A 157 41.87 -19.15 -12.82
CA TRP A 157 40.68 -18.65 -12.13
C TRP A 157 41.07 -18.11 -10.74
N SER A 158 40.72 -16.84 -10.51
CA SER A 158 40.78 -16.20 -9.21
C SER A 158 39.46 -15.49 -8.93
N LEU A 159 39.19 -15.21 -7.65
CA LEU A 159 38.02 -14.45 -7.22
C LEU A 159 38.49 -13.18 -6.53
N GLU A 160 38.12 -12.03 -7.07
CA GLU A 160 38.47 -10.72 -6.55
C GLU A 160 37.24 -9.97 -6.04
N GLU A 161 37.45 -8.92 -5.24
CA GLU A 161 36.37 -8.13 -4.65
C GLU A 161 35.40 -7.58 -5.71
N GLU A 162 35.96 -7.18 -6.86
CA GLU A 162 35.23 -6.60 -7.99
C GLU A 162 34.32 -7.61 -8.70
N ASP A 163 34.54 -8.92 -8.49
CA ASP A 163 33.72 -9.97 -9.09
C ASP A 163 32.40 -10.16 -8.32
N TYR A 164 32.33 -9.78 -7.04
CA TYR A 164 31.16 -10.05 -6.20
C TYR A 164 29.96 -9.17 -6.57
N VAL A 165 28.85 -9.85 -6.85
CA VAL A 165 27.55 -9.25 -7.18
C VAL A 165 26.51 -9.72 -6.17
N LEU A 166 25.74 -8.78 -5.61
CA LEU A 166 24.70 -9.05 -4.62
C LEU A 166 23.34 -8.67 -5.19
N HIS A 167 22.31 -9.42 -4.77
CA HIS A 167 20.93 -9.00 -4.94
C HIS A 167 20.64 -7.79 -4.04
N GLU A 168 19.92 -6.81 -4.57
CA GLU A 168 19.27 -5.81 -3.73
C GLU A 168 18.13 -6.46 -2.92
N THR A 169 17.72 -5.85 -1.81
CA THR A 169 16.54 -6.28 -1.08
C THR A 169 15.51 -5.16 -0.95
N ASP A 170 14.26 -5.54 -0.71
CA ASP A 170 13.19 -4.61 -0.40
C ASP A 170 13.54 -3.76 0.83
N HIS A 171 13.00 -2.55 0.96
CA HIS A 171 13.08 -1.80 2.21
C HIS A 171 11.73 -1.84 2.91
N GLN A 172 11.72 -2.33 4.15
CA GLN A 172 10.55 -2.24 5.01
C GLN A 172 10.76 -1.12 6.02
N SER A 173 9.84 -0.15 6.07
CA SER A 173 9.95 0.99 6.98
C SER A 173 9.21 0.76 8.29
N ASN A 174 9.69 1.36 9.38
CA ASN A 174 8.92 1.58 10.59
C ASN A 174 8.06 2.84 10.46
N GLN A 175 6.99 2.92 11.27
CA GLN A 175 6.13 4.09 11.35
C GLN A 175 6.05 4.62 12.79
N SER A 176 6.05 5.94 12.91
CA SER A 176 5.69 6.65 14.14
C SER A 176 4.32 7.30 13.95
N THR A 177 3.36 6.91 14.79
CA THR A 177 1.99 7.41 14.74
C THR A 177 1.70 8.25 15.98
N VAL A 178 1.15 9.45 15.79
CA VAL A 178 0.64 10.28 16.90
C VAL A 178 -0.88 10.32 16.82
N LEU A 179 -1.56 9.82 17.85
CA LEU A 179 -3.01 9.83 17.96
C LEU A 179 -3.45 10.98 18.86
N MET A 180 -4.10 11.99 18.27
CA MET A 180 -4.60 13.15 19.00
C MET A 180 -6.08 12.99 19.37
N ILE A 181 -6.42 13.16 20.64
CA ILE A 181 -7.78 13.02 21.18
C ILE A 181 -8.28 14.38 21.67
N ASP A 182 -9.36 14.88 21.06
CA ASP A 182 -10.03 16.11 21.47
C ASP A 182 -10.82 15.89 22.78
N LEU A 183 -10.55 16.72 23.78
CA LEU A 183 -11.22 16.77 25.09
C LEU A 183 -12.01 18.08 25.29
N SER A 184 -12.19 18.89 24.24
CA SER A 184 -12.87 20.17 24.30
C SER A 184 -14.33 20.05 24.69
N HIS A 185 -14.91 21.17 25.12
CA HIS A 185 -16.31 21.28 25.52
C HIS A 185 -17.30 20.80 24.43
N SER A 186 -16.92 20.89 23.16
CA SER A 186 -17.73 20.41 22.03
C SER A 186 -17.92 18.89 22.01
N MET A 187 -17.03 18.14 22.64
CA MET A 187 -17.07 16.68 22.77
C MET A 187 -18.05 16.19 23.85
N ILE A 188 -18.50 17.09 24.73
CA ILE A 188 -19.34 16.79 25.91
C ILE A 188 -20.74 17.41 25.80
N LEU A 189 -20.88 18.59 25.18
CA LEU A 189 -22.09 19.42 25.30
C LEU A 189 -23.27 19.04 24.37
N TYR A 190 -23.04 18.36 23.25
CA TYR A 190 -24.09 18.11 22.26
C TYR A 190 -24.88 16.82 22.52
N GLY A 191 -25.44 16.64 23.71
CA GLY A 191 -26.48 15.63 24.03
C GLY A 191 -26.13 14.14 23.84
N GLU A 192 -25.03 13.85 23.17
CA GLU A 192 -24.46 12.54 22.86
C GLU A 192 -23.03 12.54 23.40
N ASP A 193 -22.70 11.53 24.19
CA ASP A 193 -21.35 11.29 24.70
C ASP A 193 -20.44 10.87 23.53
N ARG A 194 -19.78 11.84 22.89
CA ARG A 194 -18.86 11.63 21.76
C ARG A 194 -17.45 11.26 22.23
N ILE A 195 -17.11 11.59 23.48
CA ILE A 195 -15.80 11.32 24.04
C ILE A 195 -15.60 9.83 24.36
N THR A 196 -16.61 9.15 24.89
CA THR A 196 -16.57 7.70 25.16
C THR A 196 -16.31 6.86 23.90
N PRO A 197 -17.03 7.02 22.77
CA PRO A 197 -16.74 6.27 21.55
C PRO A 197 -15.38 6.64 20.96
N ALA A 198 -14.94 7.91 21.05
CA ALA A 198 -13.60 8.32 20.62
C ALA A 198 -12.51 7.60 21.44
N ARG A 199 -12.61 7.61 22.77
CA ARG A 199 -11.65 6.90 23.66
C ARG A 199 -11.64 5.39 23.42
N LYS A 200 -12.80 4.79 23.19
CA LYS A 200 -12.91 3.37 22.85
C LYS A 200 -12.24 3.05 21.52
N THR A 201 -12.43 3.89 20.53
CA THR A 201 -11.80 3.75 19.20
C THR A 201 -10.29 3.93 19.30
N ALA A 202 -9.83 4.94 20.04
CA ALA A 202 -8.41 5.17 20.30
C ALA A 202 -7.74 3.95 20.97
N MET A 203 -8.38 3.37 21.99
CA MET A 203 -7.89 2.18 22.67
C MET A 203 -7.90 0.93 21.76
N ALA A 204 -8.89 0.79 20.88
CA ALA A 204 -8.91 -0.31 19.92
C ALA A 204 -7.82 -0.15 18.85
N LEU A 205 -7.59 1.08 18.38
CA LEU A 205 -6.55 1.40 17.39
C LEU A 205 -5.15 1.19 17.99
N SER A 206 -4.93 1.58 19.24
CA SER A 206 -3.64 1.38 19.90
C SER A 206 -3.29 -0.10 20.01
N GLU A 207 -4.24 -0.94 20.43
CA GLU A 207 -4.04 -2.39 20.50
C GLU A 207 -3.78 -3.00 19.11
N LEU A 208 -4.50 -2.54 18.07
CA LEU A 208 -4.29 -3.01 16.70
C LEU A 208 -2.88 -2.69 16.21
N ILE A 209 -2.42 -1.45 16.38
CA ILE A 209 -1.10 -0.99 15.93
C ILE A 209 -0.01 -1.75 16.69
N LEU A 210 -0.06 -1.75 18.02
CA LEU A 210 0.97 -2.37 18.86
C LEU A 210 1.07 -3.89 18.65
N ARG A 211 -0.04 -4.58 18.37
CA ARG A 211 -0.01 -6.02 18.09
C ARG A 211 0.41 -6.36 16.67
N ARG A 212 -0.14 -5.67 15.67
CA ARG A 212 0.11 -5.99 14.26
C ARG A 212 1.49 -5.51 13.80
N TYR A 213 1.93 -4.37 14.31
CA TYR A 213 3.17 -3.69 13.92
C TYR A 213 4.04 -3.42 15.15
N ALA A 214 4.52 -4.49 15.80
CA ALA A 214 5.30 -4.40 17.04
C ALA A 214 6.62 -3.58 16.97
N LYS A 215 7.06 -3.17 15.77
CA LYS A 215 8.23 -2.30 15.55
C LYS A 215 7.85 -0.82 15.37
N ASP A 216 6.57 -0.49 15.31
CA ASP A 216 6.09 0.87 15.19
C ASP A 216 6.00 1.55 16.57
N THR A 217 6.03 2.88 16.56
CA THR A 217 5.78 3.69 17.76
C THR A 217 4.42 4.34 17.67
N LEU A 218 3.72 4.43 18.82
CA LEU A 218 2.44 5.09 18.95
C LEU A 218 2.47 6.00 20.18
N ASP A 219 2.28 7.29 19.96
CA ASP A 219 2.15 8.29 21.01
C ASP A 219 0.71 8.82 21.01
N ILE A 220 0.11 8.95 22.19
CA ILE A 220 -1.26 9.47 22.34
C ILE A 220 -1.18 10.85 22.97
N VAL A 221 -1.82 11.84 22.36
CA VAL A 221 -1.87 13.22 22.87
C VAL A 221 -3.31 13.60 23.11
N ALA A 222 -3.65 13.94 24.34
CA ALA A 222 -4.93 14.54 24.68
C ALA A 222 -4.83 16.06 24.57
N PHE A 223 -5.82 16.72 23.97
CA PHE A 223 -5.83 18.17 23.82
C PHE A 223 -7.19 18.81 24.11
N GLY A 224 -7.16 20.02 24.67
CA GLY A 224 -8.30 20.89 24.93
C GLY A 224 -7.82 22.33 24.95
N ASP A 225 -7.94 23.00 26.10
CA ASP A 225 -7.28 24.31 26.30
C ASP A 225 -5.75 24.16 26.40
N ASP A 226 -5.28 23.00 26.88
CA ASP A 226 -3.88 22.57 26.93
C ASP A 226 -3.72 21.20 26.24
N ALA A 227 -2.48 20.82 25.90
CA ALA A 227 -2.15 19.51 25.33
C ALA A 227 -1.15 18.76 26.21
N TRP A 228 -1.38 17.45 26.40
CA TRP A 228 -0.48 16.59 27.15
C TRP A 228 -0.45 15.16 26.60
N GLU A 229 0.68 14.50 26.80
CA GLU A 229 0.86 13.10 26.42
C GLU A 229 0.09 12.17 27.37
N VAL A 230 -0.58 11.18 26.80
CA VAL A 230 -1.27 10.10 27.51
C VAL A 230 -0.35 8.89 27.49
N SER A 231 0.14 8.49 28.66
CA SER A 231 0.99 7.31 28.87
C SER A 231 0.19 6.10 29.35
#